data_AF-A0A923RAV3-F1
#
_entry.id   AF-A0A923RAV3-F1
#
_cell.length_a   1.000
_cell.length_b   1.000
_cell.length_c   1.000
_cell.angle_alpha   90.00
_cell.angle_beta   90.00
_cell.angle_gamma   90.00
#
_symmetry.space_group_name_H-M   'P 1'
#
loop_
_entity.id
_entity.type
_entity.pdbx_description
1 polymer ?
#
loop_
_entity_poly.entity_id
_entity_poly.type
_entity_poly.pdbx_seq_one_letter_code
_entity_poly.pdbx_strand_id
1 'polypeptide(L)'
;MIPKCEFLQCDQDAHNFGDKYYNWCTYHKDGGIFGSGESYEQYQIIEEDFVNFIKYVPLTQDHFKVYSPILRDIILRSCVQIEIFFKEWSKELCSQENPPEDLFNKYNKKYKEGEKKGELKGVSGWKMEDYFIFKDKLHKDDRPVILVLPLNEKIYPFKDWTNEKSPIWWNSYNEIKHDGHVTKKNANLEVALYALAGLFHLHVTHSDSKRYLLNYSQIKIDRKWSNLIISRAEITTPIDSKKFLFKAISTGSVIKDFEREEKLNSRYNTL
;
A
#
# COMPACT_ATOMS: atom_id res chain seq x y z
N MET A 1 17.95 15.82 28.14
CA MET A 1 16.79 16.11 27.27
C MET A 1 16.65 14.92 26.34
N ILE A 2 15.49 14.26 26.32
CA ILE A 2 15.26 13.12 25.42
C ILE A 2 15.11 13.70 24.00
N PRO A 3 15.81 13.18 22.98
CA PRO A 3 15.67 13.68 21.62
C PRO A 3 14.24 13.45 21.11
N LYS A 4 13.76 14.34 20.24
CA LYS A 4 12.47 14.16 19.56
C LYS A 4 12.62 13.17 18.40
N CYS A 5 11.50 12.52 18.06
CA CYS A 5 11.41 11.67 16.88
C CYS A 5 11.76 12.48 15.62
N GLU A 6 12.68 11.96 14.81
CA GLU A 6 13.09 12.58 13.54
C GLU A 6 12.09 12.33 12.40
N PHE A 7 11.08 11.48 12.62
CA PHE A 7 10.01 11.27 11.65
C PHE A 7 9.22 12.58 11.46
N LEU A 8 8.97 12.95 10.20
CA LEU A 8 8.36 14.21 9.85
C LEU A 8 6.96 14.33 10.46
N GLN A 9 6.71 15.46 11.14
CA GLN A 9 5.44 15.74 11.82
C GLN A 9 5.15 14.81 13.02
N CYS A 10 6.18 14.22 13.63
CA CYS A 10 6.05 13.47 14.88
C CYS A 10 6.52 14.29 16.10
N ASP A 11 5.66 14.42 17.11
CA ASP A 11 5.99 15.15 18.35
C ASP A 11 6.42 14.23 19.51
N GLN A 12 6.48 12.91 19.26
CA GLN A 12 6.83 11.90 20.26
C GLN A 12 8.33 11.97 20.60
N ASP A 13 8.66 11.52 21.80
CA ASP A 13 10.05 11.37 22.21
C ASP A 13 10.67 10.15 21.51
N ALA A 14 11.89 10.31 21.02
CA ALA A 14 12.66 9.22 20.46
C ALA A 14 13.19 8.34 21.58
N HIS A 15 13.24 7.03 21.32
CA HIS A 15 13.88 6.10 22.23
C HIS A 15 15.31 5.84 21.75
N ASN A 16 16.28 6.10 22.63
CA ASN A 16 17.68 5.89 22.33
C ASN A 16 18.00 4.39 22.45
N PHE A 17 17.74 3.63 21.38
CA PHE A 17 17.91 2.17 21.36
C PHE A 17 19.37 1.73 21.13
N GLY A 18 20.34 2.65 21.12
CA GLY A 18 21.75 2.33 20.83
C GLY A 18 22.04 2.08 19.35
N ASP A 19 21.03 2.19 18.47
CA ASP A 19 21.20 2.15 17.02
C ASP A 19 21.65 3.52 16.52
N LYS A 20 22.80 3.58 15.84
CA LYS A 20 23.44 4.83 15.39
C LYS A 20 22.74 5.56 14.24
N TYR A 21 21.62 5.04 13.74
CA TYR A 21 21.12 5.39 12.41
C TYR A 21 19.86 6.28 12.40
N TYR A 22 18.96 6.18 13.39
CA TYR A 22 17.74 7.03 13.44
C TYR A 22 17.25 7.27 14.88
N ASN A 23 16.90 8.52 15.21
CA ASN A 23 16.19 8.84 16.45
C ASN A 23 14.67 8.77 16.22
N TRP A 24 14.10 7.57 16.09
CA TRP A 24 12.65 7.39 15.93
C TRP A 24 11.98 6.92 17.22
N CYS A 25 10.69 7.23 17.40
CA CYS A 25 9.87 6.62 18.44
C CYS A 25 9.53 5.16 18.09
N THR A 26 9.10 4.37 19.08
CA THR A 26 8.77 2.94 18.89
C THR A 26 7.79 2.71 17.73
N TYR A 27 6.75 3.54 17.63
CA TYR A 27 5.76 3.45 16.55
C TYR A 27 6.38 3.56 15.16
N HIS A 28 7.22 4.57 14.90
CA HIS A 28 7.87 4.73 13.59
C HIS A 28 8.99 3.72 13.36
N LYS A 29 9.68 3.28 14.42
CA LYS A 29 10.66 2.18 14.33
C LYS A 29 10.03 0.89 13.82
N ASP A 30 8.81 0.59 14.25
CA ASP A 30 8.10 -0.63 13.89
C ASP A 30 7.35 -0.52 12.54
N GLY A 31 7.48 0.61 11.83
CA GLY A 31 6.90 0.84 10.50
C GLY A 31 5.63 1.71 10.51
N GLY A 32 5.36 2.41 11.62
CA GLY A 32 4.24 3.34 11.76
C GLY A 32 2.89 2.70 11.44
N ILE A 33 2.04 3.43 10.71
CA ILE A 33 0.68 3.00 10.33
C ILE A 33 0.69 1.71 9.48
N PHE A 34 1.79 1.45 8.76
CA PHE A 34 1.93 0.27 7.90
C PHE A 34 2.35 -0.96 8.70
N GLY A 35 3.29 -0.77 9.62
CA GLY A 35 3.81 -1.84 10.47
C GLY A 35 2.88 -2.21 11.63
N SER A 36 2.08 -1.25 12.12
CA SER A 36 1.06 -1.51 13.14
C SER A 36 -0.14 -2.30 12.60
N GLY A 37 -0.38 -2.26 11.29
CA GLY A 37 -1.54 -2.86 10.65
C GLY A 37 -2.74 -1.95 10.48
N GLU A 38 -2.74 -0.75 11.07
CA GLU A 38 -3.87 0.19 11.05
C GLU A 38 -4.34 0.52 9.63
N SER A 39 -3.40 0.75 8.70
CA SER A 39 -3.75 0.99 7.30
C SER A 39 -4.40 -0.24 6.64
N TYR A 40 -4.01 -1.45 7.04
CA TYR A 40 -4.54 -2.68 6.48
C TYR A 40 -5.91 -3.05 7.07
N GLU A 41 -6.17 -2.73 8.33
CA GLU A 41 -7.49 -2.88 8.93
C GLU A 41 -8.55 -2.09 8.14
N GLN A 42 -8.21 -0.88 7.67
CA GLN A 42 -9.07 -0.12 6.77
C GLN A 42 -9.31 -0.82 5.42
N TYR A 43 -8.27 -1.42 4.85
CA TYR A 43 -8.40 -2.23 3.64
C TYR A 43 -9.37 -3.41 3.84
N GLN A 44 -9.26 -4.14 4.97
CA GLN A 44 -10.10 -5.31 5.25
C GLN A 44 -11.59 -4.96 5.31
N ILE A 45 -11.95 -3.82 5.90
CA ILE A 45 -13.34 -3.34 5.96
C ILE A 45 -13.87 -3.11 4.53
N ILE A 46 -13.10 -2.45 3.68
CA ILE A 46 -13.52 -2.16 2.30
C ILE A 46 -13.61 -3.45 1.46
N GLU A 47 -12.65 -4.36 1.65
CA GLU A 47 -12.65 -5.66 0.99
C GLU A 47 -13.86 -6.50 1.41
N GLU A 48 -14.21 -6.52 2.69
CA GLU A 48 -15.38 -7.24 3.18
C GLU A 48 -16.66 -6.75 2.50
N ASP A 49 -16.83 -5.43 2.36
CA ASP A 49 -17.98 -4.85 1.66
C ASP A 49 -18.01 -5.25 0.18
N PHE A 50 -16.85 -5.27 -0.49
CA PHE A 50 -16.75 -5.73 -1.87
C PHE A 50 -17.08 -7.22 -2.01
N VAL A 51 -16.53 -8.07 -1.13
CA VAL A 51 -16.81 -9.51 -1.08
C VAL A 51 -18.29 -9.76 -0.81
N ASN A 52 -18.91 -8.96 0.07
CA ASN A 52 -20.35 -9.03 0.32
C ASN A 52 -21.17 -8.61 -0.90
N PHE A 53 -20.77 -7.56 -1.62
CA PHE A 53 -21.43 -7.12 -2.84
C PHE A 53 -21.43 -8.23 -3.92
N ILE A 54 -20.28 -8.87 -4.15
CA ILE A 54 -20.14 -9.86 -5.22
C ILE A 54 -20.86 -11.20 -4.94
N LYS A 55 -21.37 -11.41 -3.71
CA LYS A 55 -22.29 -12.52 -3.40
C LYS A 55 -23.63 -12.36 -4.14
N TYR A 56 -24.04 -11.12 -4.40
CA TYR A 56 -25.31 -10.79 -5.06
C TYR A 56 -25.11 -10.48 -6.54
N VAL A 57 -24.02 -9.79 -6.88
CA VAL A 57 -23.64 -9.48 -8.27
C VAL A 57 -22.34 -10.23 -8.58
N PRO A 58 -22.41 -11.43 -9.17
CA PRO A 58 -21.22 -12.25 -9.42
C PRO A 58 -20.14 -11.47 -10.16
N LEU A 59 -18.88 -11.64 -9.73
CA LEU A 59 -17.75 -11.02 -10.41
C LEU A 59 -17.49 -11.73 -11.74
N THR A 60 -18.04 -11.19 -12.83
CA THR A 60 -17.88 -11.67 -14.21
C THR A 60 -17.72 -10.47 -15.13
N GLN A 61 -17.11 -10.67 -16.31
CA GLN A 61 -16.92 -9.60 -17.29
C GLN A 61 -18.26 -8.96 -17.71
N ASP A 62 -19.33 -9.75 -17.84
CA ASP A 62 -20.68 -9.25 -18.16
C ASP A 62 -21.23 -8.28 -17.12
N HIS A 63 -20.84 -8.42 -15.85
CA HIS A 63 -21.28 -7.57 -14.76
C HIS A 63 -20.38 -6.37 -14.50
N PHE A 64 -19.25 -6.21 -15.21
CA PHE A 64 -18.29 -5.12 -14.96
C PHE A 64 -18.92 -3.72 -15.03
N LYS A 65 -19.94 -3.54 -15.85
CA LYS A 65 -20.64 -2.25 -16.00
C LYS A 65 -21.84 -2.08 -15.08
N VAL A 66 -22.14 -3.05 -14.20
CA VAL A 66 -23.12 -2.88 -13.12
C VAL A 66 -22.63 -1.79 -12.19
N TYR A 67 -23.47 -0.80 -11.95
CA TYR A 67 -23.18 0.31 -11.03
C TYR A 67 -24.12 0.26 -9.82
N SER A 68 -23.62 0.71 -8.67
CA SER A 68 -24.37 0.70 -7.42
C SER A 68 -23.86 1.80 -6.49
N PRO A 69 -24.71 2.40 -5.65
CA PRO A 69 -24.26 3.24 -4.55
C PRO A 69 -23.24 2.55 -3.62
N ILE A 70 -23.33 1.22 -3.45
CA ILE A 70 -22.36 0.43 -2.68
C ILE A 70 -20.99 0.46 -3.37
N LEU A 71 -20.95 0.24 -4.70
CA LEU A 71 -19.73 0.31 -5.48
C LEU A 71 -19.11 1.71 -5.47
N ARG A 72 -19.96 2.76 -5.53
CA ARG A 72 -19.53 4.15 -5.37
C ARG A 72 -18.77 4.35 -4.05
N ASP A 73 -19.32 3.83 -2.97
CA ASP A 73 -18.73 3.96 -1.63
C ASP A 73 -17.40 3.18 -1.50
N ILE A 74 -17.34 1.96 -2.04
CA ILE A 74 -16.10 1.18 -2.11
C ILE A 74 -15.01 1.92 -2.89
N ILE A 75 -15.35 2.53 -4.03
CA ILE A 75 -14.40 3.32 -4.84
C ILE A 75 -13.88 4.51 -4.06
N LEU A 76 -14.78 5.28 -3.42
CA LEU A 76 -14.42 6.44 -2.62
C LEU A 76 -13.49 6.08 -1.47
N ARG A 77 -13.84 5.07 -0.67
CA ARG A 77 -13.01 4.62 0.45
C ARG A 77 -11.68 4.06 0.00
N SER A 78 -11.65 3.26 -1.07
CA SER A 78 -10.40 2.72 -1.62
C SER A 78 -9.45 3.84 -2.04
N CYS A 79 -9.94 4.83 -2.80
CA CYS A 79 -9.10 5.91 -3.31
C CYS A 79 -8.63 6.87 -2.21
N VAL A 80 -9.48 7.14 -1.19
CA VAL A 80 -9.06 7.91 -0.01
C VAL A 80 -7.97 7.19 0.75
N GLN A 81 -8.08 5.87 0.96
CA GLN A 81 -7.03 5.09 1.61
C GLN A 81 -5.75 5.05 0.78
N ILE A 82 -5.82 4.95 -0.55
CA ILE A 82 -4.66 5.07 -1.44
C ILE A 82 -3.99 6.45 -1.29
N GLU A 83 -4.77 7.52 -1.21
CA GLU A 83 -4.24 8.88 -1.00
C GLU A 83 -3.49 8.97 0.33
N ILE A 84 -4.09 8.47 1.41
CA ILE A 84 -3.47 8.43 2.75
C ILE A 84 -2.19 7.59 2.70
N PHE A 85 -2.25 6.41 2.08
CA PHE A 85 -1.10 5.52 1.93
C PHE A 85 0.07 6.24 1.26
N PHE A 86 -0.15 6.89 0.10
CA PHE A 86 0.93 7.61 -0.57
C PHE A 86 1.47 8.80 0.24
N LYS A 87 0.61 9.49 1.00
CA LYS A 87 1.04 10.58 1.88
C LYS A 87 1.98 10.07 2.98
N GLU A 88 1.58 9.01 3.68
CA GLU A 88 2.37 8.42 4.75
C GLU A 88 3.66 7.80 4.20
N TRP A 89 3.60 7.11 3.05
CA TRP A 89 4.79 6.58 2.40
C TRP A 89 5.75 7.69 1.94
N SER A 90 5.22 8.83 1.48
CA SER A 90 6.05 9.99 1.11
C SER A 90 6.75 10.60 2.33
N LYS A 91 6.05 10.70 3.48
CA LYS A 91 6.65 11.16 4.74
C LYS A 91 7.78 10.24 5.18
N GLU A 92 7.53 8.93 5.17
CA GLU A 92 8.53 7.92 5.51
C GLU A 92 9.80 8.08 4.66
N LEU A 93 9.66 8.14 3.33
CA LEU A 93 10.81 8.32 2.43
C LEU A 93 11.54 9.64 2.67
N CYS A 94 10.82 10.72 2.99
CA CYS A 94 11.43 12.02 3.32
C CYS A 94 12.12 12.04 4.68
N SER A 95 11.79 11.11 5.58
CA SER A 95 12.38 10.96 6.92
C SER A 95 13.61 10.04 6.95
N GLN A 96 13.96 9.41 5.82
CA GLN A 96 15.18 8.61 5.70
C GLN A 96 16.43 9.50 5.61
N GLU A 97 17.60 8.94 5.92
CA GLU A 97 18.88 9.67 5.91
C GLU A 97 19.22 10.23 4.52
N ASN A 98 18.89 9.48 3.46
CA ASN A 98 19.11 9.85 2.07
C ASN A 98 17.78 9.82 1.30
N PRO A 99 16.92 10.83 1.50
CA PRO A 99 15.62 10.87 0.85
C PRO A 99 15.80 11.15 -0.66
N PRO A 100 14.89 10.66 -1.53
CA PRO A 100 14.94 11.00 -2.95
C PRO A 100 14.83 12.52 -3.14
N GLU A 101 15.83 13.12 -3.80
CA GLU A 101 15.99 14.58 -3.86
C GLU A 101 14.74 15.29 -4.40
N ASP A 102 14.18 14.82 -5.52
CA ASP A 102 12.97 15.40 -6.12
C ASP A 102 11.77 15.37 -5.17
N LEU A 103 11.59 14.25 -4.44
CA LEU A 103 10.52 14.08 -3.47
C LEU A 103 10.74 15.02 -2.27
N PHE A 104 11.95 15.05 -1.72
CA PHE A 104 12.31 15.87 -0.57
C PHE A 104 12.17 17.37 -0.88
N ASN A 105 12.66 17.82 -2.04
CA ASN A 105 12.54 19.20 -2.50
C ASN A 105 11.08 19.61 -2.66
N LYS A 106 10.23 18.71 -3.18
CA LYS A 106 8.80 18.95 -3.33
C LYS A 106 8.08 19.03 -2.00
N TYR A 107 8.37 18.10 -1.08
CA TYR A 107 7.79 18.07 0.26
C TYR A 107 8.14 19.34 1.05
N ASN A 108 9.38 19.82 0.94
CA ASN A 108 9.87 20.99 1.67
C ASN A 108 9.52 22.35 1.04
N LYS A 109 8.69 22.38 -0.01
CA LYS A 109 8.16 23.64 -0.54
C LYS A 109 7.37 24.37 0.54
N LYS A 110 7.57 25.68 0.64
CA LYS A 110 6.83 26.54 1.57
C LYS A 110 5.65 27.23 0.91
N TYR A 111 4.62 27.59 1.68
CA TYR A 111 3.58 28.50 1.21
C TYR A 111 4.19 29.88 0.94
N LYS A 112 3.91 30.44 -0.24
CA LYS A 112 4.44 31.74 -0.67
C LYS A 112 3.61 32.91 -0.15
N GLU A 113 2.31 32.69 0.03
CA GLU A 113 1.29 33.70 0.32
C GLU A 113 0.20 33.09 1.21
N GLY A 114 -0.65 33.94 1.79
CA GLY A 114 -1.73 33.56 2.71
C GLY A 114 -1.27 33.40 4.16
N GLU A 115 -2.20 32.98 5.02
CA GLU A 115 -1.98 32.85 6.48
C GLU A 115 -0.84 31.89 6.83
N LYS A 116 -0.62 30.86 6.00
CA LYS A 116 0.43 29.83 6.19
C LYS A 116 1.78 30.20 5.60
N LYS A 117 2.00 31.46 5.18
CA LYS A 117 3.22 31.88 4.49
C LYS A 117 4.47 31.50 5.30
N GLY A 118 5.41 30.82 4.64
CA GLY A 118 6.65 30.34 5.25
C GLY A 118 6.56 28.95 5.91
N GLU A 119 5.36 28.41 6.14
CA GLU A 119 5.16 27.04 6.60
C GLU A 119 5.43 26.02 5.49
N LEU A 120 5.88 24.83 5.87
CA LEU A 120 6.07 23.70 4.96
C LEU A 120 4.71 23.22 4.41
N LYS A 121 4.63 23.01 3.10
CA LYS A 121 3.45 22.43 2.45
C LYS A 121 3.34 20.93 2.71
N GLY A 122 4.47 20.23 2.81
CA GLY A 122 4.50 18.78 2.83
C GLY A 122 3.78 18.20 1.60
N VAL A 123 2.87 17.27 1.86
CA VAL A 123 1.99 16.64 0.86
C VAL A 123 0.65 17.35 0.65
N SER A 124 0.45 18.51 1.28
CA SER A 124 -0.82 19.24 1.18
C SER A 124 -1.05 19.74 -0.25
N GLY A 125 -2.19 19.35 -0.83
CA GLY A 125 -2.59 19.71 -2.19
C GLY A 125 -1.91 18.90 -3.30
N TRP A 126 -1.21 17.82 -2.96
CA TRP A 126 -0.68 16.90 -3.96
C TRP A 126 -1.81 16.17 -4.68
N LYS A 127 -1.63 15.98 -5.99
CA LYS A 127 -2.50 15.22 -6.87
C LYS A 127 -1.91 13.84 -7.11
N MET A 128 -2.65 12.96 -7.80
CA MET A 128 -2.17 11.62 -8.11
C MET A 128 -0.89 11.64 -8.94
N GLU A 129 -0.76 12.58 -9.88
CA GLU A 129 0.44 12.75 -10.70
C GLU A 129 1.69 13.01 -9.83
N ASP A 130 1.50 13.64 -8.66
CA ASP A 130 2.59 13.94 -7.75
C ASP A 130 3.21 12.69 -7.10
N TYR A 131 2.44 11.60 -7.02
CA TYR A 131 2.88 10.30 -6.51
C TYR A 131 3.51 9.40 -7.58
N PHE A 132 3.63 9.87 -8.84
CA PHE A 132 4.21 9.05 -9.92
C PHE A 132 5.69 8.66 -9.67
N ILE A 133 6.36 9.32 -8.73
CA ILE A 133 7.66 8.92 -8.18
C ILE A 133 7.69 7.46 -7.67
N PHE A 134 6.53 6.91 -7.30
CA PHE A 134 6.40 5.53 -6.81
C PHE A 134 6.29 4.50 -7.94
N LYS A 135 6.21 4.91 -9.22
CA LYS A 135 6.01 3.98 -10.36
C LYS A 135 7.02 2.84 -10.36
N ASP A 136 8.30 3.12 -10.09
CA ASP A 136 9.37 2.12 -10.17
C ASP A 136 9.30 1.15 -8.99
N LYS A 137 8.66 1.57 -7.90
CA LYS A 137 8.31 0.67 -6.80
C LYS A 137 7.07 -0.17 -7.11
N LEU A 138 6.22 0.22 -8.06
CA LEU A 138 4.96 -0.48 -8.37
C LEU A 138 5.00 -1.32 -9.66
N HIS A 139 5.86 -0.98 -10.63
CA HIS A 139 5.86 -1.56 -11.98
C HIS A 139 7.09 -2.40 -12.34
N LYS A 140 8.11 -2.45 -11.48
CA LYS A 140 9.35 -3.18 -11.79
C LYS A 140 9.12 -4.70 -11.88
N ASP A 141 9.89 -5.39 -12.70
CA ASP A 141 9.71 -6.80 -13.09
C ASP A 141 9.58 -7.82 -11.93
N ASP A 142 10.06 -7.48 -10.72
CA ASP A 142 9.95 -8.33 -9.52
C ASP A 142 8.72 -8.04 -8.63
N ARG A 143 7.80 -7.17 -9.06
CA ARG A 143 6.68 -6.68 -8.24
C ARG A 143 5.44 -7.58 -8.30
N PRO A 144 4.63 -7.62 -7.22
CA PRO A 144 3.51 -8.53 -7.13
C PRO A 144 2.44 -8.19 -8.17
N VAL A 145 2.10 -9.18 -9.00
CA VAL A 145 0.94 -9.12 -9.88
C VAL A 145 -0.29 -9.58 -9.09
N ILE A 146 -1.41 -8.88 -9.26
CA ILE A 146 -2.65 -9.22 -8.54
C ILE A 146 -3.45 -10.22 -9.37
N LEU A 147 -3.56 -11.45 -8.87
CA LEU A 147 -4.49 -12.45 -9.40
C LEU A 147 -5.85 -12.26 -8.73
N VAL A 148 -6.89 -12.04 -9.54
CA VAL A 148 -8.29 -12.04 -9.14
C VAL A 148 -8.81 -13.46 -9.26
N LEU A 149 -8.91 -14.15 -8.13
CA LEU A 149 -9.21 -15.57 -8.11
C LEU A 149 -10.60 -15.94 -8.66
N PRO A 150 -11.69 -15.18 -8.38
CA PRO A 150 -12.99 -15.48 -8.99
C PRO A 150 -12.99 -15.43 -10.52
N LEU A 151 -12.12 -14.62 -11.12
CA LEU A 151 -11.96 -14.50 -12.58
C LEU A 151 -10.87 -15.42 -13.13
N ASN A 152 -9.96 -15.90 -12.27
CA ASN A 152 -8.67 -16.50 -12.65
C ASN A 152 -7.86 -15.62 -13.62
N GLU A 153 -7.91 -14.30 -13.41
CA GLU A 153 -7.28 -13.30 -14.27
C GLU A 153 -6.28 -12.44 -13.49
N LYS A 154 -5.20 -12.03 -14.16
CA LYS A 154 -4.22 -11.09 -13.62
C LYS A 154 -4.64 -9.67 -13.99
N ILE A 155 -4.69 -8.79 -13.00
CA ILE A 155 -4.91 -7.36 -13.20
C ILE A 155 -3.70 -6.55 -12.74
N TYR A 156 -3.58 -5.36 -13.34
CA TYR A 156 -2.45 -4.45 -13.12
C TYR A 156 -3.01 -3.06 -12.80
N PRO A 157 -3.36 -2.78 -11.54
CA PRO A 157 -4.13 -1.58 -11.18
C PRO A 157 -3.47 -0.27 -11.60
N PHE A 158 -2.15 -0.24 -11.66
CA PHE A 158 -1.37 0.95 -12.00
C PHE A 158 -0.83 0.93 -13.45
N LYS A 159 -1.13 -0.08 -14.27
CA LYS A 159 -0.51 -0.27 -15.61
C LYS A 159 -0.53 0.96 -16.51
N ASP A 160 -1.64 1.69 -16.50
CA ASP A 160 -1.84 2.87 -17.35
C ASP A 160 -1.41 4.19 -16.66
N TRP A 161 -0.84 4.12 -15.46
CA TRP A 161 -0.37 5.28 -14.72
C TRP A 161 0.90 5.82 -15.35
N THR A 162 0.85 7.10 -15.71
CA THR A 162 1.99 7.88 -16.21
C THR A 162 2.06 9.21 -15.45
N ASN A 163 3.11 9.99 -15.70
CA ASN A 163 3.23 11.37 -15.19
C ASN A 163 2.13 12.31 -15.73
N GLU A 164 1.49 11.97 -16.84
CA GLU A 164 0.45 12.79 -17.49
C GLU A 164 -0.96 12.21 -17.32
N LYS A 165 -1.07 10.92 -17.00
CA LYS A 165 -2.32 10.19 -16.97
C LYS A 165 -2.44 9.36 -15.69
N SER A 166 -3.41 9.73 -14.86
CA SER A 166 -3.80 8.95 -13.69
C SER A 166 -4.51 7.64 -14.08
N PRO A 167 -4.49 6.60 -13.22
CA PRO A 167 -5.23 5.36 -13.45
C PRO A 167 -6.72 5.61 -13.68
N ILE A 168 -7.35 4.76 -14.50
CA ILE A 168 -8.77 4.91 -14.86
C ILE A 168 -9.67 4.98 -13.63
N TRP A 169 -9.41 4.13 -12.63
CA TRP A 169 -10.18 4.11 -11.39
C TRP A 169 -10.01 5.38 -10.54
N TRP A 170 -8.85 6.04 -10.61
CA TRP A 170 -8.63 7.34 -9.97
C TRP A 170 -9.40 8.46 -10.68
N ASN A 171 -9.46 8.44 -12.01
CA ASN A 171 -10.26 9.40 -12.78
C ASN A 171 -11.75 9.26 -12.43
N SER A 172 -12.25 8.02 -12.39
CA SER A 172 -13.62 7.75 -11.94
C SER A 172 -13.88 8.21 -10.51
N TYR A 173 -12.91 8.05 -9.60
CA TYR A 173 -12.98 8.60 -8.25
C TYR A 173 -13.14 10.13 -8.24
N ASN A 174 -12.32 10.85 -9.01
CA ASN A 174 -12.40 12.31 -9.10
C ASN A 174 -13.77 12.76 -9.64
N GLU A 175 -14.26 12.11 -10.69
CA GLU A 175 -15.58 12.36 -11.26
C GLU A 175 -16.72 12.09 -10.25
N ILE A 176 -16.63 11.01 -9.47
CA ILE A 176 -17.62 10.69 -8.42
C ILE A 176 -17.60 11.73 -7.29
N LYS A 177 -16.41 12.19 -6.91
CA LYS A 177 -16.19 13.18 -5.84
C LYS A 177 -16.74 14.56 -6.23
N HIS A 178 -16.60 14.95 -7.50
CA HIS A 178 -16.99 16.28 -7.97
C HIS A 178 -18.42 16.35 -8.54
N ASP A 179 -18.88 15.30 -9.25
CA ASP A 179 -20.13 15.36 -10.02
C ASP A 179 -21.30 14.54 -9.45
N GLY A 180 -21.11 13.91 -8.28
CA GLY A 180 -22.13 13.36 -7.36
C GLY A 180 -23.23 12.47 -7.94
N HIS A 181 -24.13 13.04 -8.73
CA HIS A 181 -25.31 12.41 -9.31
C HIS A 181 -25.23 12.13 -10.81
N VAL A 182 -24.34 12.80 -11.57
CA VAL A 182 -24.30 12.73 -13.04
C VAL A 182 -23.47 11.53 -13.53
N THR A 183 -22.51 11.06 -12.73
CA THR A 183 -21.52 10.03 -13.11
C THR A 183 -21.79 8.64 -12.52
N LYS A 184 -23.07 8.28 -12.32
CA LYS A 184 -23.48 6.97 -11.76
C LYS A 184 -22.85 5.76 -12.47
N LYS A 185 -22.64 5.85 -13.79
CA LYS A 185 -22.05 4.75 -14.59
C LYS A 185 -20.57 4.50 -14.29
N ASN A 186 -19.85 5.47 -13.74
CA ASN A 186 -18.44 5.34 -13.40
C ASN A 186 -18.23 4.69 -12.02
N ALA A 187 -19.29 4.61 -11.22
CA ALA A 187 -19.34 3.85 -9.97
C ALA A 187 -19.70 2.37 -10.23
N ASN A 188 -18.94 1.70 -11.10
CA ASN A 188 -19.22 0.33 -11.55
C ASN A 188 -18.27 -0.72 -10.95
N LEU A 189 -18.61 -1.99 -11.15
CA LEU A 189 -17.95 -3.14 -10.53
C LEU A 189 -16.47 -3.24 -10.93
N GLU A 190 -16.15 -2.96 -12.19
CA GLU A 190 -14.77 -2.95 -12.67
C GLU A 190 -13.94 -1.85 -12.01
N VAL A 191 -14.47 -0.63 -11.93
CA VAL A 191 -13.77 0.49 -11.27
C VAL A 191 -13.53 0.18 -9.80
N ALA A 192 -14.52 -0.38 -9.10
CA ALA A 192 -14.38 -0.79 -7.70
C ALA A 192 -13.32 -1.90 -7.52
N LEU A 193 -13.33 -2.92 -8.40
CA LEU A 193 -12.34 -4.00 -8.40
C LEU A 193 -10.93 -3.44 -8.55
N TYR A 194 -10.71 -2.56 -9.52
CA TYR A 194 -9.39 -1.99 -9.81
C TYR A 194 -8.92 -1.02 -8.72
N ALA A 195 -9.81 -0.22 -8.14
CA ALA A 195 -9.47 0.66 -7.02
C ALA A 195 -9.06 -0.16 -5.78
N LEU A 196 -9.84 -1.18 -5.42
CA LEU A 196 -9.53 -2.05 -4.28
C LEU A 196 -8.24 -2.85 -4.52
N ALA A 197 -8.05 -3.38 -5.73
CA ALA A 197 -6.81 -4.06 -6.12
C ALA A 197 -5.61 -3.12 -6.10
N GLY A 198 -5.79 -1.84 -6.45
CA GLY A 198 -4.76 -0.81 -6.33
C GLY A 198 -4.30 -0.62 -4.89
N LEU A 199 -5.26 -0.53 -3.95
CA LEU A 199 -4.97 -0.45 -2.52
C LEU A 199 -4.26 -1.70 -2.01
N PHE A 200 -4.74 -2.89 -2.38
CA PHE A 200 -4.07 -4.15 -2.03
C PHE A 200 -2.64 -4.20 -2.57
N HIS A 201 -2.42 -3.77 -3.81
CA HIS A 201 -1.11 -3.72 -4.44
C HIS A 201 -0.14 -2.81 -3.67
N LEU A 202 -0.59 -1.68 -3.11
CA LEU A 202 0.24 -0.86 -2.23
C LEU A 202 0.69 -1.63 -0.98
N HIS A 203 -0.25 -2.31 -0.31
CA HIS A 203 0.06 -3.09 0.89
C HIS A 203 1.10 -4.20 0.65
N VAL A 204 0.98 -4.93 -0.47
CA VAL A 204 1.94 -6.01 -0.79
C VAL A 204 3.26 -5.51 -1.39
N THR A 205 3.34 -4.22 -1.73
CA THR A 205 4.55 -3.57 -2.27
C THR A 205 5.36 -2.88 -1.17
N HIS A 206 4.68 -2.22 -0.23
CA HIS A 206 5.28 -1.50 0.88
C HIS A 206 5.99 -2.47 1.84
N SER A 207 7.22 -2.17 2.24
CA SER A 207 8.03 -3.09 3.06
C SER A 207 7.40 -3.41 4.41
N ASP A 208 7.03 -2.38 5.18
CA ASP A 208 6.49 -2.61 6.53
C ASP A 208 5.09 -3.19 6.49
N SER A 209 4.28 -2.79 5.50
CA SER A 209 2.93 -3.36 5.36
C SER A 209 3.01 -4.81 4.92
N LYS A 210 3.86 -5.13 3.95
CA LYS A 210 4.13 -6.51 3.55
C LYS A 210 4.65 -7.34 4.73
N ARG A 211 5.57 -6.81 5.55
CA ARG A 211 6.04 -7.50 6.77
C ARG A 211 4.89 -7.82 7.72
N TYR A 212 4.02 -6.84 7.97
CA TYR A 212 2.82 -7.05 8.77
C TYR A 212 1.94 -8.18 8.19
N LEU A 213 1.64 -8.16 6.89
CA LEU A 213 0.82 -9.18 6.23
C LEU A 213 1.46 -10.58 6.25
N LEU A 214 2.79 -10.65 6.15
CA LEU A 214 3.50 -11.91 6.19
C LEU A 214 3.35 -12.61 7.55
N ASN A 215 3.07 -11.89 8.64
CA ASN A 215 2.79 -12.51 9.95
C ASN A 215 1.52 -13.38 9.94
N TYR A 216 0.62 -13.15 8.98
CA TYR A 216 -0.59 -13.93 8.76
C TYR A 216 -0.47 -14.90 7.57
N SER A 217 0.65 -14.86 6.84
CA SER A 217 0.89 -15.79 5.73
C SER A 217 1.27 -17.18 6.26
N GLN A 218 0.70 -18.22 5.66
CA GLN A 218 1.02 -19.60 6.03
C GLN A 218 2.47 -19.95 5.67
N ILE A 219 3.14 -20.69 6.56
CA ILE A 219 4.45 -21.28 6.28
C ILE A 219 4.25 -22.54 5.43
N LYS A 220 4.92 -22.59 4.28
CA LYS A 220 5.01 -23.77 3.42
C LYS A 220 6.32 -24.50 3.69
N ILE A 221 6.22 -25.80 3.91
CA ILE A 221 7.37 -26.68 4.10
C ILE A 221 7.40 -27.65 2.93
N ASP A 222 8.34 -27.46 2.03
CA ASP A 222 8.57 -28.33 0.89
C ASP A 222 9.76 -29.24 1.16
N ARG A 223 9.57 -30.55 1.03
CA ARG A 223 10.68 -31.52 1.10
C ARG A 223 11.25 -31.75 -0.29
N LYS A 224 12.47 -31.26 -0.54
CA LYS A 224 13.22 -31.61 -1.75
C LYS A 224 14.39 -32.51 -1.35
N TRP A 225 14.28 -33.80 -1.65
CA TRP A 225 15.26 -34.82 -1.29
C TRP A 225 15.51 -34.88 0.23
N SER A 226 16.76 -34.67 0.67
CA SER A 226 17.19 -34.58 2.06
C SER A 226 16.97 -33.21 2.69
N ASN A 227 16.62 -32.18 1.90
CA ASN A 227 16.54 -30.80 2.37
C ASN A 227 15.09 -30.38 2.59
N LEU A 228 14.85 -29.69 3.71
CA LEU A 228 13.61 -28.99 3.99
C LEU A 228 13.74 -27.55 3.48
N ILE A 229 12.83 -27.15 2.59
CA ILE A 229 12.71 -25.77 2.13
C ILE A 229 11.52 -25.17 2.84
N ILE A 230 11.80 -24.22 3.73
CA ILE A 230 10.77 -23.42 4.39
C ILE A 230 10.58 -22.17 3.56
N SER A 231 9.36 -21.93 3.11
CA SER A 231 8.98 -20.71 2.37
C SER A 231 7.70 -20.13 2.97
N ARG A 232 7.47 -18.83 2.80
CA ARG A 232 6.16 -18.23 3.11
C ARG A 232 5.25 -18.35 1.89
N ALA A 233 3.97 -18.65 2.13
CA ALA A 233 2.95 -18.61 1.10
C ALA A 233 2.81 -17.19 0.52
N GLU A 234 2.37 -17.10 -0.73
CA GLU A 234 1.96 -15.84 -1.33
C GLU A 234 0.84 -15.19 -0.50
N ILE A 235 0.87 -13.86 -0.39
CA ILE A 235 -0.14 -13.10 0.36
C ILE A 235 -1.45 -13.13 -0.42
N THR A 236 -2.52 -13.48 0.28
CA THR A 236 -3.88 -13.59 -0.25
C THR A 236 -4.85 -12.83 0.62
N THR A 237 -5.91 -12.29 0.02
CA THR A 237 -6.96 -11.55 0.75
C THR A 237 -8.35 -11.99 0.31
N PRO A 238 -9.35 -12.12 1.20
CA PRO A 238 -9.25 -11.93 2.65
C PRO A 238 -8.24 -12.87 3.31
N ILE A 239 -7.48 -12.32 4.25
CA ILE A 239 -6.51 -13.10 5.03
C ILE A 239 -7.26 -14.21 5.76
N ASP A 240 -6.65 -15.39 5.86
CA ASP A 240 -7.18 -16.56 6.56
C ASP A 240 -8.51 -17.13 6.02
N SER A 241 -8.99 -16.67 4.86
CA SER A 241 -10.13 -17.29 4.17
C SER A 241 -9.68 -18.47 3.31
N LYS A 242 -10.48 -19.54 3.20
CA LYS A 242 -10.22 -20.59 2.18
C LYS A 242 -10.58 -20.14 0.75
N LYS A 243 -11.33 -19.05 0.63
CA LYS A 243 -11.77 -18.45 -0.64
C LYS A 243 -11.26 -17.02 -0.69
N PHE A 244 -10.19 -16.80 -1.44
CA PHE A 244 -9.57 -15.49 -1.56
C PHE A 244 -10.13 -14.73 -2.76
N LEU A 245 -10.23 -13.41 -2.63
CA LEU A 245 -10.48 -12.45 -3.70
C LEU A 245 -9.20 -12.20 -4.50
N PHE A 246 -8.14 -11.76 -3.82
CA PHE A 246 -6.85 -11.45 -4.42
C PHE A 246 -5.73 -12.36 -3.95
N LYS A 247 -4.73 -12.53 -4.82
CA LYS A 247 -3.46 -13.18 -4.51
C LYS A 247 -2.32 -12.38 -5.15
N ALA A 248 -1.35 -11.99 -4.35
CA ALA A 248 -0.14 -11.32 -4.79
C ALA A 248 0.89 -12.36 -5.29
N ILE A 249 1.11 -12.40 -6.60
CA ILE A 249 2.04 -13.34 -7.24
C ILE A 249 3.35 -12.60 -7.54
N SER A 250 4.46 -13.08 -7.01
CA SER A 250 5.78 -12.56 -7.39
C SER A 250 6.20 -13.08 -8.76
N THR A 251 6.51 -12.18 -9.69
CA THR A 251 7.07 -12.50 -11.01
C THR A 251 8.57 -12.76 -10.93
N GLY A 252 8.97 -13.78 -10.17
CA GLY A 252 10.26 -14.46 -10.28
C GLY A 252 11.54 -13.58 -10.26
N SER A 253 12.07 -13.36 -9.06
CA SER A 253 13.44 -13.77 -8.76
C SER A 253 13.45 -14.45 -7.39
N VAL A 254 14.18 -15.56 -7.31
CA VAL A 254 14.30 -16.40 -6.13
C VAL A 254 14.67 -15.55 -4.92
N ILE A 255 13.94 -15.79 -3.82
CA ILE A 255 14.25 -15.43 -2.44
C ILE A 255 15.74 -15.07 -2.26
N LYS A 256 16.05 -13.77 -2.24
CA LYS A 256 17.33 -13.23 -1.72
C LYS A 256 17.18 -12.53 -0.37
N ASP A 257 15.95 -12.39 0.12
CA ASP A 257 15.68 -11.60 1.33
C ASP A 257 15.90 -12.34 2.65
N PHE A 258 16.20 -13.65 2.63
CA PHE A 258 16.43 -14.42 3.86
C PHE A 258 17.87 -14.38 4.40
N GLU A 259 18.87 -13.94 3.62
CA GLU A 259 20.26 -13.91 4.11
C GLU A 259 20.59 -12.68 4.99
N ARG A 260 19.68 -11.70 5.12
CA ARG A 260 19.92 -10.50 5.93
C ARG A 260 19.43 -10.61 7.38
N GLU A 261 18.45 -11.46 7.67
CA GLU A 261 17.89 -11.61 9.03
C GLU A 261 18.67 -12.58 9.93
N GLU A 262 19.37 -13.58 9.38
CA GLU A 262 20.24 -14.47 10.21
C GLU A 262 21.46 -13.75 10.81
N LYS A 263 21.91 -12.64 10.21
CA LYS A 263 23.03 -11.84 10.75
C LYS A 263 22.63 -10.91 11.90
N LEU A 264 21.33 -10.64 12.07
CA LEU A 264 20.81 -9.85 13.19
C LEU A 264 20.49 -10.73 14.40
N ASN A 265 19.98 -11.95 14.18
CA ASN A 265 19.64 -12.88 15.26
C ASN A 265 20.83 -13.69 15.83
N SER A 266 21.98 -13.75 15.13
CA SER A 266 23.20 -14.40 15.67
C SER A 266 24.01 -13.51 16.63
N ARG A 267 23.66 -12.23 16.80
CA ARG A 267 24.33 -11.33 17.78
C ARG A 267 23.69 -11.32 19.17
N TYR A 268 22.57 -12.01 19.37
CA TYR A 268 21.86 -12.05 20.66
C TYR A 268 21.97 -13.39 21.40
N ASN A 269 22.77 -14.35 20.92
CA ASN A 269 23.00 -15.65 21.56
C ASN A 269 24.45 -15.92 22.00
N THR A 270 25.24 -14.87 22.21
CA THR A 270 26.51 -14.97 22.94
C THR A 270 26.66 -13.74 23.81
N LEU A 271 26.13 -13.83 25.04
CA LEU A 271 26.67 -13.33 26.30
C LEU A 271 25.83 -13.89 27.45
#